data_AF-A0A2R7QP34-F1
#
_entry.id   AF-A0A2R7QP34-F1
#
_cell.length_a   1.000
_cell.length_b   1.000
_cell.length_c   1.000
_cell.angle_alpha   90.00
_cell.angle_beta   90.00
_cell.angle_gamma   90.00
#
_symmetry.space_group_name_H-M   'P 1'
#
loop_
_entity.id
_entity.type
_entity.pdbx_description
1 polymer ?
#
loop_
_entity_poly.entity_id
_entity_poly.type
_entity_poly.pdbx_seq_one_letter_code
_entity_poly.pdbx_strand_id
1 'polypeptide(L)'
;MIRRSSLLSAPVRTAALLLVLALVATGCHRGTKGDNPDEGLPVEQIYEKSHRLMEGGNWSGAEANFRRLIAQYPYGPYTEQAMIETAYAQYKAGKHDDAVSSIDRFIRTYPTHRNIAYMYYLRGLSNGNRNTVFLRRVWSLDPSRRDLSTPHQAYADFNIVVDRYPNSRYAADARQRMIELRDVFAQHELDNALYYLRRQAWVSAAGRANYLLETYPQSAFQYDAVATLGEAYTRLGNKTLADDARRVLEMNQPEHPWLQGNWPKYPWMVRKLNPFAGEKSASTGQRNATMNRK
;
A
#
# COMPACT_ATOMS: atom_id res chain seq x y z
N MET A 1 57.35 -22.41 6.53
CA MET A 1 57.51 -21.43 5.42
C MET A 1 56.48 -21.71 4.35
N ILE A 2 55.46 -20.86 4.20
CA ILE A 2 54.41 -21.02 3.17
C ILE A 2 54.82 -20.18 1.95
N ARG A 3 55.26 -20.84 0.86
CA ARG A 3 55.51 -20.18 -0.43
C ARG A 3 54.15 -19.83 -1.07
N ARG A 4 53.82 -18.54 -1.12
CA ARG A 4 52.70 -18.04 -1.95
C ARG A 4 53.14 -17.99 -3.41
N SER A 5 52.64 -18.91 -4.22
CA SER A 5 52.78 -18.92 -5.66
C SER A 5 51.91 -17.82 -6.28
N SER A 6 52.51 -16.68 -6.59
CA SER A 6 51.89 -15.66 -7.45
C SER A 6 52.00 -16.09 -8.90
N LEU A 7 50.95 -16.73 -9.43
CA LEU A 7 50.89 -17.34 -10.78
C LEU A 7 50.97 -16.37 -11.97
N LEU A 8 51.18 -15.06 -11.76
CA LEU A 8 51.20 -14.06 -12.84
C LEU A 8 52.27 -13.00 -12.58
N SER A 9 53.11 -12.73 -13.59
CA SER A 9 54.21 -11.77 -13.52
C SER A 9 53.69 -10.33 -13.35
N ALA A 10 54.48 -9.50 -12.67
CA ALA A 10 54.15 -8.10 -12.38
C ALA A 10 53.64 -7.27 -13.58
N PRO A 11 54.21 -7.36 -14.80
CA PRO A 11 53.73 -6.55 -15.93
C PRO A 11 52.35 -7.00 -16.45
N VAL A 12 51.99 -8.28 -16.29
CA VAL A 12 50.69 -8.80 -16.72
C VAL A 12 49.58 -8.30 -15.78
N ARG A 13 49.89 -8.12 -14.50
CA ARG A 13 48.95 -7.57 -13.51
C ARG A 13 48.68 -6.09 -13.74
N THR A 14 49.71 -5.31 -14.07
CA THR A 14 49.54 -3.87 -14.35
C THR A 14 48.79 -3.64 -15.65
N ALA A 15 49.06 -4.44 -16.69
CA ALA A 15 48.32 -4.39 -17.95
C ALA A 15 46.83 -4.73 -17.77
N ALA A 16 46.52 -5.78 -17.00
CA ALA A 16 45.14 -6.15 -16.70
C ALA A 16 44.40 -5.06 -15.91
N LEU A 17 45.08 -4.40 -14.96
CA LEU A 17 44.51 -3.30 -14.18
C LEU A 17 44.21 -2.07 -15.04
N LEU A 18 45.10 -1.73 -15.97
CA LEU A 18 44.89 -0.62 -16.91
C LEU A 18 43.75 -0.90 -17.89
N LEU A 19 43.60 -2.15 -18.34
CA LEU A 19 42.52 -2.55 -19.24
C LEU A 19 41.15 -2.48 -18.56
N VAL A 20 41.05 -2.91 -17.29
CA VAL A 20 39.84 -2.76 -16.48
C VAL A 20 39.52 -1.28 -16.24
N LEU A 21 40.53 -0.44 -15.99
CA LEU A 21 40.34 0.99 -15.79
C LEU A 21 39.82 1.69 -17.07
N ALA A 22 40.31 1.28 -18.24
CA ALA A 22 39.83 1.77 -19.53
C ALA A 22 38.37 1.35 -19.81
N LEU A 23 37.99 0.12 -19.46
CA LEU A 23 36.61 -0.36 -19.57
C LEU A 23 35.66 0.42 -18.65
N VAL A 24 36.06 0.73 -17.42
CA VAL A 24 35.25 1.53 -16.49
C VAL A 24 35.13 3.01 -16.93
N ALA A 25 36.15 3.56 -17.61
CA ALA A 25 36.13 4.94 -18.10
C ALA A 25 35.15 5.18 -19.26
N THR A 26 34.75 4.14 -20.01
CA THR A 26 33.79 4.28 -21.12
C THR A 26 32.32 4.41 -20.68
N GLY A 27 32.02 4.33 -19.37
CA GLY A 27 30.66 4.42 -18.82
C GLY A 27 30.09 5.82 -18.61
N CYS A 28 30.86 6.89 -18.84
CA CYS A 28 30.39 8.27 -18.64
C CYS A 28 29.81 8.85 -19.94
N HIS A 29 28.58 8.48 -20.29
CA HIS A 29 27.77 9.30 -21.18
C HIS A 29 27.37 10.58 -20.44
N ARG A 30 28.21 11.61 -20.58
CA ARG A 30 27.95 12.95 -20.07
C ARG A 30 26.94 13.61 -21.01
N GLY A 31 25.65 13.33 -20.79
CA GLY A 31 24.55 13.97 -21.49
C GLY A 31 24.71 15.49 -21.40
N THR A 32 24.92 16.13 -22.53
CA THR A 32 25.03 17.58 -22.65
C THR A 32 23.73 18.20 -22.15
N LYS A 33 23.78 18.88 -21.00
CA LYS A 33 22.78 19.90 -20.62
C LYS A 33 22.99 21.08 -21.59
N GLY A 34 22.41 21.00 -22.76
CA GLY A 34 22.37 22.08 -23.75
C GLY A 34 20.96 22.11 -24.34
N ASP A 35 20.35 23.29 -24.30
CA ASP A 35 19.07 23.69 -24.89
C ASP A 35 18.05 22.57 -25.08
N ASN A 36 17.15 22.51 -24.12
CA ASN A 36 16.16 21.47 -24.04
C ASN A 36 15.14 21.70 -25.19
N PRO A 37 15.06 20.83 -26.22
CA PRO A 37 14.56 21.14 -27.58
C PRO A 37 13.08 21.53 -27.70
N ASP A 38 12.37 21.57 -26.58
CA ASP A 38 10.95 21.94 -26.47
C ASP A 38 10.73 23.33 -25.83
N GLU A 39 11.77 24.17 -25.74
CA GLU A 39 11.63 25.55 -25.28
C GLU A 39 11.04 26.41 -26.40
N GLY A 40 9.85 26.97 -26.20
CA GLY A 40 9.15 27.80 -27.20
C GLY A 40 8.28 27.04 -28.21
N LEU A 41 8.07 25.72 -28.02
CA LEU A 41 7.08 24.99 -28.81
C LEU A 41 5.65 25.42 -28.45
N PRO A 42 4.69 25.40 -29.42
CA PRO A 42 3.28 25.63 -29.12
C PRO A 42 2.77 24.69 -28.03
N VAL A 43 1.87 25.20 -27.18
CA VAL A 43 1.35 24.48 -26.00
C VAL A 43 0.69 23.15 -26.40
N GLU A 44 0.00 23.11 -27.54
CA GLU A 44 -0.64 21.93 -28.12
C GLU A 44 0.39 20.84 -28.42
N GLN A 45 1.54 21.21 -29.00
CA GLN A 45 2.58 20.24 -29.38
C GLN A 45 3.25 19.64 -28.14
N ILE A 46 3.50 20.45 -27.11
CA ILE A 46 4.04 19.96 -25.84
C ILE A 46 3.03 19.02 -25.17
N TYR A 47 1.75 19.36 -25.18
CA TYR A 47 0.69 18.54 -24.61
C TYR A 47 0.59 17.19 -25.33
N GLU A 48 0.50 17.18 -26.67
CA GLU A 48 0.43 15.95 -27.46
C GLU A 48 1.67 15.07 -27.26
N LYS A 49 2.87 15.67 -27.26
CA LYS A 49 4.11 14.93 -27.01
C LYS A 49 4.08 14.27 -25.63
N SER A 50 3.62 14.98 -24.61
CA SER A 50 3.47 14.46 -23.25
C SER A 50 2.46 13.31 -23.19
N HIS A 51 1.35 13.43 -23.89
CA HIS A 51 0.32 12.39 -23.97
C HIS A 51 0.85 11.12 -24.67
N ARG A 52 1.58 11.26 -25.79
CA ARG A 52 2.22 10.11 -26.47
C ARG A 52 3.21 9.39 -25.57
N LEU A 53 3.94 10.11 -24.71
CA LEU A 53 4.82 9.50 -23.71
C LEU A 53 4.03 8.68 -22.67
N MET A 54 2.85 9.16 -22.25
CA MET A 54 1.97 8.39 -21.36
C MET A 54 1.45 7.11 -22.04
N GLU A 55 1.00 7.22 -23.29
CA GLU A 55 0.53 6.07 -24.08
C GLU A 55 1.64 5.02 -24.27
N GLY A 56 2.88 5.48 -24.48
CA GLY A 56 4.06 4.64 -24.54
C GLY A 56 4.54 4.09 -23.17
N GLY A 57 3.85 4.41 -22.07
CA GLY A 57 4.20 3.97 -20.73
C GLY A 57 5.40 4.69 -20.10
N ASN A 58 5.93 5.73 -20.75
CA ASN A 58 7.01 6.56 -20.22
C ASN A 58 6.44 7.65 -19.28
N TRP A 59 6.00 7.22 -18.10
CA TRP A 59 5.36 8.09 -17.10
C TRP A 59 6.29 9.20 -16.60
N SER A 60 7.57 8.90 -16.35
CA SER A 60 8.55 9.90 -15.88
C SER A 60 8.84 10.96 -16.96
N GLY A 61 8.92 10.55 -18.22
CA GLY A 61 9.08 11.48 -19.35
C GLY A 61 7.85 12.36 -19.54
N ALA A 62 6.65 11.78 -19.44
CA ALA A 62 5.40 12.53 -19.49
C ALA A 62 5.31 13.57 -18.36
N GLU A 63 5.58 13.17 -17.11
CA GLU A 63 5.60 14.07 -15.95
C GLU A 63 6.53 15.29 -16.20
N ALA A 64 7.74 15.04 -16.71
CA ALA A 64 8.70 16.10 -16.98
C ALA A 64 8.18 17.11 -18.03
N ASN A 65 7.55 16.60 -19.11
CA ASN A 65 7.00 17.47 -20.15
C ASN A 65 5.76 18.24 -19.69
N PHE A 66 4.85 17.63 -18.92
CA PHE A 66 3.70 18.37 -18.37
C PHE A 66 4.13 19.45 -17.38
N ARG A 67 5.12 19.16 -16.51
CA ARG A 67 5.66 20.19 -15.60
C ARG A 67 6.28 21.35 -16.36
N ARG A 68 6.91 21.07 -17.51
CA ARG A 68 7.44 22.09 -18.41
C ARG A 68 6.33 22.90 -19.07
N LEU A 69 5.28 22.24 -19.56
CA LEU A 69 4.09 22.90 -20.10
C LEU A 69 3.50 23.88 -19.10
N ILE A 70 3.29 23.44 -17.84
CA ILE A 70 2.76 24.28 -16.77
C ILE A 70 3.70 25.47 -16.46
N ALA A 71 5.02 25.25 -16.51
CA ALA A 71 5.99 26.31 -16.24
C ALA A 71 6.04 27.38 -17.36
N GLN A 72 5.94 26.96 -18.63
CA GLN A 72 5.94 27.88 -19.78
C GLN A 72 4.59 28.58 -19.97
N TYR A 73 3.49 27.86 -19.71
CA TYR A 73 2.12 28.30 -19.94
C TYR A 73 1.26 28.12 -18.68
N PRO A 74 1.45 28.93 -17.62
CA PRO A 74 0.73 28.76 -16.34
C PRO A 74 -0.76 29.09 -16.41
N TYR A 75 -1.21 29.80 -17.44
CA TYR A 75 -2.62 30.16 -17.69
C TYR A 75 -3.10 29.68 -19.06
N GLY A 76 -2.44 28.65 -19.61
CA GLY A 76 -2.76 28.09 -20.92
C GLY A 76 -4.04 27.23 -20.89
N PRO A 77 -4.63 26.95 -22.07
CA PRO A 77 -5.85 26.16 -22.17
C PRO A 77 -5.67 24.70 -21.69
N TYR A 78 -4.45 24.18 -21.71
CA TYR A 78 -4.12 22.81 -21.29
C TYR A 78 -3.58 22.72 -19.86
N THR A 79 -3.43 23.83 -19.13
CA THR A 79 -2.69 23.82 -17.85
C THR A 79 -3.39 23.00 -16.77
N GLU A 80 -4.71 23.17 -16.62
CA GLU A 80 -5.50 22.39 -15.66
C GLU A 80 -5.44 20.89 -15.97
N GLN A 81 -5.58 20.54 -17.25
CA GLN A 81 -5.50 19.15 -17.71
C GLN A 81 -4.10 18.56 -17.51
N ALA A 82 -3.05 19.32 -17.83
CA ALA A 82 -1.65 18.94 -17.61
C ALA A 82 -1.35 18.71 -16.12
N MET A 83 -1.95 19.46 -15.20
CA MET A 83 -1.80 19.23 -13.75
C MET A 83 -2.43 17.90 -13.33
N ILE A 84 -3.61 17.57 -13.86
CA ILE A 84 -4.28 16.28 -13.62
C ILE A 84 -3.42 15.12 -14.17
N GLU A 85 -2.89 15.28 -15.38
CA GLU A 85 -2.07 14.26 -16.04
C GLU A 85 -0.71 14.09 -15.39
N THR A 86 -0.12 15.17 -14.88
CA THR A 86 1.10 15.11 -14.05
C THR A 86 0.89 14.21 -12.84
N ALA A 87 -0.20 14.43 -12.09
CA ALA A 87 -0.53 13.61 -10.92
C ALA A 87 -0.75 12.14 -11.28
N TYR A 88 -1.45 11.87 -12.38
CA TYR A 88 -1.68 10.50 -12.84
C TYR A 88 -0.38 9.82 -13.31
N ALA A 89 0.47 10.52 -14.05
CA ALA A 89 1.77 10.01 -14.46
C ALA A 89 2.64 9.67 -13.24
N GLN A 90 2.67 10.52 -12.21
CA GLN A 90 3.36 10.26 -10.95
C GLN A 90 2.82 9.00 -10.25
N TYR A 91 1.49 8.86 -10.17
CA TYR A 91 0.85 7.65 -9.62
C TYR A 91 1.27 6.39 -10.38
N LYS A 92 1.25 6.41 -11.72
CA LYS A 92 1.63 5.28 -12.57
C LYS A 92 3.13 4.98 -12.54
N ALA A 93 3.96 5.99 -12.30
CA ALA A 93 5.39 5.85 -12.06
C ALA A 93 5.73 5.29 -10.67
N GLY A 94 4.74 5.09 -9.78
CA GLY A 94 4.95 4.68 -8.39
C GLY A 94 5.43 5.79 -7.47
N LYS A 95 5.48 7.05 -7.95
CA LYS A 95 5.85 8.24 -7.18
C LYS A 95 4.63 8.76 -6.41
N HIS A 96 4.11 7.93 -5.50
CA HIS A 96 2.87 8.23 -4.80
C HIS A 96 2.94 9.51 -3.94
N ASP A 97 4.10 9.84 -3.39
CA ASP A 97 4.28 11.08 -2.61
C ASP A 97 4.19 12.33 -3.47
N ASP A 98 4.87 12.31 -4.62
CA ASP A 98 4.80 13.40 -5.60
C ASP A 98 3.37 13.54 -6.14
N ALA A 99 2.69 12.42 -6.41
CA ALA A 99 1.30 12.41 -6.87
C ALA A 99 0.38 13.11 -5.86
N VAL A 100 0.46 12.76 -4.57
CA VAL A 100 -0.37 13.40 -3.53
C VAL A 100 -0.08 14.90 -3.43
N SER A 101 1.19 15.31 -3.50
CA SER A 101 1.57 16.74 -3.48
C SER A 101 0.99 17.51 -4.67
N SER A 102 1.07 16.94 -5.88
CA SER A 102 0.47 17.53 -7.09
C SER A 102 -1.05 17.60 -7.01
N ILE A 103 -1.69 16.57 -6.46
CA ILE A 103 -3.15 16.50 -6.28
C ILE A 103 -3.61 17.56 -5.26
N ASP A 104 -2.93 17.67 -4.12
CA ASP A 104 -3.27 18.66 -3.09
C ASP A 104 -3.15 20.08 -3.63
N ARG A 105 -2.13 20.35 -4.44
CA ARG A 105 -2.01 21.62 -5.16
C ARG A 105 -3.21 21.85 -6.07
N PHE A 106 -3.55 20.89 -6.91
CA PHE A 106 -4.69 21.00 -7.82
C PHE A 106 -6.00 21.27 -7.08
N ILE A 107 -6.30 20.53 -6.02
CA ILE A 107 -7.52 20.68 -5.22
C ILE A 107 -7.59 22.08 -4.59
N ARG A 108 -6.46 22.62 -4.11
CA ARG A 108 -6.39 23.98 -3.54
C ARG A 108 -6.57 25.05 -4.60
N THR A 109 -6.01 24.87 -5.79
CA THR A 109 -6.06 25.84 -6.87
C THR A 109 -7.43 25.83 -7.59
N TYR A 110 -8.00 24.64 -7.82
CA TYR A 110 -9.22 24.45 -8.62
C TYR A 110 -10.26 23.58 -7.90
N PRO A 111 -10.79 24.02 -6.73
CA PRO A 111 -11.69 23.22 -5.91
C PRO A 111 -13.04 22.89 -6.57
N THR A 112 -13.47 23.68 -7.55
CA THR A 112 -14.75 23.53 -8.28
C THR A 112 -14.60 22.90 -9.66
N HIS A 113 -13.40 22.38 -10.00
CA HIS A 113 -13.16 21.79 -11.31
C HIS A 113 -14.03 20.54 -11.57
N ARG A 114 -14.48 20.36 -12.81
CA ARG A 114 -15.35 19.23 -13.21
C ARG A 114 -14.80 17.84 -12.85
N ASN A 115 -13.47 17.70 -12.83
CA ASN A 115 -12.78 16.45 -12.49
C ASN A 115 -12.29 16.40 -11.03
N ILE A 116 -12.81 17.23 -10.13
CA ILE A 116 -12.36 17.25 -8.73
C ILE A 116 -12.57 15.90 -8.03
N ALA A 117 -13.67 15.20 -8.32
CA ALA A 117 -13.94 13.86 -7.79
C ALA A 117 -12.88 12.84 -8.21
N TYR A 118 -12.35 12.96 -9.44
CA TYR A 118 -11.23 12.12 -9.90
C TYR A 118 -9.97 12.38 -9.09
N MET A 119 -9.68 13.64 -8.75
CA MET A 119 -8.48 14.00 -8.01
C MET A 119 -8.51 13.46 -6.57
N TYR A 120 -9.64 13.55 -5.87
CA TYR A 120 -9.81 12.90 -4.57
C TYR A 120 -9.66 11.37 -4.67
N TYR A 121 -10.26 10.76 -5.69
CA TYR A 121 -10.13 9.33 -5.94
C TYR A 121 -8.67 8.91 -6.21
N LEU A 122 -7.94 9.66 -7.04
CA LEU A 122 -6.53 9.42 -7.33
C LEU A 122 -5.63 9.63 -6.10
N ARG A 123 -6.00 10.56 -5.20
CA ARG A 123 -5.31 10.74 -3.91
C ARG A 123 -5.47 9.53 -3.02
N GLY A 124 -6.70 9.00 -2.93
CA GLY A 124 -6.99 7.76 -2.21
C GLY A 124 -6.21 6.56 -2.76
N LEU A 125 -6.14 6.42 -4.09
CA LEU A 125 -5.32 5.40 -4.75
C LEU A 125 -3.83 5.55 -4.43
N SER A 126 -3.31 6.77 -4.44
CA SER A 126 -1.90 7.05 -4.15
C SER A 126 -1.58 6.73 -2.69
N ASN A 127 -2.42 7.20 -1.75
CA ASN A 127 -2.27 6.95 -0.31
C ASN A 127 -2.36 5.45 0.03
N GLY A 128 -3.30 4.71 -0.58
CA GLY A 128 -3.43 3.28 -0.37
C GLY A 128 -2.23 2.47 -0.88
N ASN A 129 -1.51 2.98 -1.89
CA ASN A 129 -0.39 2.27 -2.50
C ASN A 129 1.00 2.68 -1.95
N ARG A 130 1.13 3.77 -1.18
CA ARG A 130 2.40 4.25 -0.58
C ARG A 130 3.24 3.17 0.11
N ASN A 131 2.60 2.14 0.68
CA ASN A 131 3.29 1.05 1.41
C ASN A 131 3.40 -0.29 0.65
N THR A 132 2.96 -0.37 -0.61
CA THR A 132 2.67 -1.67 -1.26
C THR A 132 3.71 -2.19 -2.25
N VAL A 133 4.63 -1.39 -2.77
CA VAL A 133 5.18 -1.71 -4.11
C VAL A 133 6.49 -2.51 -4.11
N PHE A 134 7.45 -2.29 -3.19
CA PHE A 134 8.75 -2.95 -3.31
C PHE A 134 8.92 -4.19 -2.40
N LEU A 135 8.47 -4.11 -1.14
CA LEU A 135 8.73 -5.17 -0.15
C LEU A 135 7.67 -6.28 -0.16
N ARG A 136 6.42 -6.00 -0.55
CA ARG A 136 5.31 -6.97 -0.58
C ARG A 136 5.51 -8.09 -1.61
N ARG A 137 6.19 -7.80 -2.72
CA ARG A 137 6.44 -8.77 -3.79
C ARG A 137 7.57 -9.76 -3.45
N VAL A 138 8.53 -9.33 -2.62
CA VAL A 138 9.68 -10.16 -2.21
C VAL A 138 9.41 -10.85 -0.86
N TRP A 139 8.69 -10.17 0.03
CA TRP A 139 8.33 -10.67 1.36
C TRP A 139 6.82 -10.59 1.55
N SER A 140 6.16 -11.72 1.82
CA SER A 140 4.73 -11.79 2.16
C SER A 140 4.47 -11.15 3.52
N LEU A 141 4.47 -9.82 3.56
CA LEU A 141 4.27 -8.99 4.75
C LEU A 141 2.79 -8.57 4.83
N ASP A 142 2.21 -8.70 6.03
CA ASP A 142 0.83 -8.32 6.31
C ASP A 142 0.70 -6.79 6.47
N PRO A 143 -0.09 -6.10 5.63
CA PRO A 143 -0.36 -4.67 5.78
C PRO A 143 -1.02 -4.33 7.11
N SER A 144 -1.83 -5.24 7.67
CA SER A 144 -2.56 -4.99 8.92
C SER A 144 -1.61 -4.65 10.06
N ARG A 145 -0.39 -5.21 10.10
CA ARG A 145 0.54 -5.05 11.24
C ARG A 145 1.50 -3.87 11.12
N ARG A 146 1.31 -3.02 10.11
CA ARG A 146 2.15 -1.83 9.84
C ARG A 146 1.43 -0.55 10.27
N ASP A 147 2.10 0.58 10.09
CA ASP A 147 1.48 1.89 10.26
C ASP A 147 0.24 2.03 9.34
N LEU A 148 -0.91 2.26 9.98
CA LEU A 148 -2.21 2.43 9.33
C LEU A 148 -2.50 3.89 8.94
N SER A 149 -1.58 4.82 9.18
CA SER A 149 -1.75 6.24 8.84
C SER A 149 -2.13 6.45 7.35
N THR A 150 -1.44 5.75 6.43
CA THR A 150 -1.69 5.90 4.99
C THR A 150 -2.98 5.21 4.52
N PRO A 151 -3.34 3.98 4.94
CA PRO A 151 -4.69 3.44 4.75
C PRO A 151 -5.82 4.32 5.31
N HIS A 152 -5.65 4.93 6.49
CA HIS A 152 -6.66 5.84 7.05
C HIS A 152 -6.85 7.09 6.18
N GLN A 153 -5.76 7.67 5.66
CA GLN A 153 -5.83 8.77 4.70
C GLN A 153 -6.54 8.34 3.41
N ALA A 154 -6.24 7.16 2.89
CA ALA A 154 -6.91 6.62 1.71
C ALA A 154 -8.42 6.44 1.95
N TYR A 155 -8.82 5.91 3.10
CA TYR A 155 -10.22 5.77 3.48
C TYR A 155 -10.91 7.14 3.54
N ALA A 156 -10.29 8.14 4.17
CA ALA A 156 -10.82 9.49 4.25
C ALA A 156 -10.99 10.13 2.85
N ASP A 157 -10.03 9.92 1.95
CA ASP A 157 -10.10 10.40 0.57
C ASP A 157 -11.24 9.74 -0.23
N PHE A 158 -11.40 8.42 -0.11
CA PHE A 158 -12.52 7.73 -0.74
C PHE A 158 -13.86 8.15 -0.13
N ASN A 159 -13.92 8.38 1.17
CA ASN A 159 -15.13 8.88 1.83
C ASN A 159 -15.56 10.24 1.26
N ILE A 160 -14.62 11.15 0.96
CA ILE A 160 -14.93 12.41 0.29
C ILE A 160 -15.61 12.17 -1.07
N VAL A 161 -15.12 11.20 -1.85
CA VAL A 161 -15.71 10.85 -3.17
C VAL A 161 -17.13 10.31 -3.00
N VAL A 162 -17.34 9.40 -2.05
CA VAL A 162 -18.64 8.75 -1.84
C VAL A 162 -19.68 9.73 -1.27
N ASP A 163 -19.27 10.56 -0.32
CA ASP A 163 -20.15 11.49 0.40
C ASP A 163 -20.48 12.73 -0.44
N ARG A 164 -19.45 13.39 -1.00
CA ARG A 164 -19.64 14.65 -1.75
C ARG A 164 -19.95 14.44 -3.23
N TYR A 165 -19.52 13.32 -3.82
CA TYR A 165 -19.66 13.04 -5.24
C TYR A 165 -20.27 11.66 -5.53
N PRO A 166 -21.44 11.33 -4.93
CA PRO A 166 -22.04 9.98 -5.00
C PRO A 166 -22.39 9.54 -6.43
N ASN A 167 -22.68 10.49 -7.32
CA ASN A 167 -23.02 10.25 -8.73
C ASN A 167 -21.80 10.20 -9.65
N SER A 168 -20.59 10.40 -9.13
CA SER A 168 -19.37 10.29 -9.94
C SER A 168 -19.13 8.85 -10.36
N ARG A 169 -18.51 8.64 -11.53
CA ARG A 169 -18.10 7.31 -12.01
C ARG A 169 -17.17 6.55 -11.05
N TYR A 170 -16.54 7.27 -10.11
CA TYR A 170 -15.57 6.73 -9.15
C TYR A 170 -16.21 6.30 -7.83
N ALA A 171 -17.44 6.72 -7.53
CA ALA A 171 -18.05 6.49 -6.23
C ALA A 171 -18.28 5.00 -5.94
N ALA A 172 -18.65 4.21 -6.95
CA ALA A 172 -18.84 2.77 -6.78
C ALA A 172 -17.54 2.03 -6.41
N ASP A 173 -16.46 2.31 -7.15
CA ASP A 173 -15.15 1.71 -6.86
C ASP A 173 -14.56 2.21 -5.53
N ALA A 174 -14.73 3.50 -5.22
CA ALA A 174 -14.35 4.07 -3.92
C ALA A 174 -15.05 3.34 -2.74
N ARG A 175 -16.35 3.06 -2.85
CA ARG A 175 -17.08 2.27 -1.84
C ARG A 175 -16.49 0.87 -1.67
N GLN A 176 -16.17 0.19 -2.76
CA GLN A 176 -15.57 -1.15 -2.70
C GLN A 176 -14.21 -1.11 -2.00
N ARG A 177 -13.36 -0.14 -2.32
CA ARG A 177 -12.07 0.05 -1.65
C ARG A 177 -12.20 0.40 -0.18
N MET A 178 -13.23 1.17 0.20
CA MET A 178 -13.51 1.46 1.61
C MET A 178 -13.88 0.19 2.39
N ILE A 179 -14.63 -0.74 1.78
CA ILE A 179 -14.94 -2.05 2.39
C ILE A 179 -13.65 -2.84 2.60
N GLU A 180 -12.78 -2.92 1.59
CA GLU A 180 -11.48 -3.61 1.69
C GLU A 180 -10.59 -3.00 2.77
N LEU A 181 -10.51 -1.67 2.85
CA LEU A 181 -9.75 -0.96 3.88
C LEU A 181 -10.33 -1.21 5.28
N ARG A 182 -11.66 -1.27 5.41
CA ARG A 182 -12.33 -1.58 6.68
C ARG A 182 -11.98 -2.97 7.17
N ASP A 183 -11.89 -3.95 6.26
CA ASP A 183 -11.45 -5.30 6.60
C ASP A 183 -9.96 -5.34 7.02
N VAL A 184 -9.10 -4.53 6.40
CA VAL A 184 -7.69 -4.38 6.84
C VAL A 184 -7.62 -3.81 8.27
N PHE A 185 -8.44 -2.81 8.60
CA PHE A 185 -8.50 -2.25 9.95
C PHE A 185 -9.04 -3.25 10.97
N ALA A 186 -10.09 -3.98 10.63
CA ALA A 186 -10.63 -5.04 11.48
C ALA A 186 -9.58 -6.15 11.70
N GLN A 187 -8.84 -6.54 10.66
CA GLN A 187 -7.76 -7.51 10.79
C GLN A 187 -6.68 -7.05 11.76
N HIS A 188 -6.29 -5.77 11.72
CA HIS A 188 -5.30 -5.20 12.63
C HIS A 188 -5.73 -5.35 14.10
N GLU A 189 -6.97 -4.97 14.40
CA GLU A 189 -7.51 -5.09 15.75
C GLU A 189 -7.63 -6.55 16.20
N LEU A 190 -8.03 -7.46 15.29
CA LEU A 190 -8.06 -8.88 15.57
C LEU A 190 -6.65 -9.43 15.86
N ASP A 191 -5.66 -9.06 15.07
CA ASP A 191 -4.27 -9.49 15.27
C ASP A 191 -3.73 -9.01 16.63
N ASN A 192 -4.08 -7.78 17.04
CA ASN A 192 -3.77 -7.26 18.37
C ASN A 192 -4.51 -8.05 19.47
N ALA A 193 -5.78 -8.37 19.27
CA ALA A 193 -6.57 -9.16 20.20
C ALA A 193 -5.98 -10.56 20.39
N LEU A 194 -5.63 -11.24 19.30
CA LEU A 194 -4.97 -12.55 19.30
C LEU A 194 -3.56 -12.50 19.89
N TYR A 195 -2.84 -11.39 19.73
CA TYR A 195 -1.56 -11.18 20.38
C TYR A 195 -1.71 -11.14 21.91
N TYR A 196 -2.69 -10.40 22.43
CA TYR A 196 -2.99 -10.36 23.86
C TYR A 196 -3.50 -11.70 24.40
N LEU A 197 -4.36 -12.38 23.64
CA LEU A 197 -4.88 -13.69 23.97
C LEU A 197 -3.72 -14.71 24.13
N ARG A 198 -2.74 -14.70 23.23
CA ARG A 198 -1.55 -15.55 23.35
C ARG A 198 -0.71 -15.26 24.61
N ARG A 199 -0.73 -14.01 25.06
CA ARG A 199 0.00 -13.55 26.25
C ARG A 199 -0.79 -13.68 27.55
N GLN A 200 -1.95 -14.33 27.50
CA GLN A 200 -2.83 -14.48 28.66
C GLN A 200 -3.38 -13.15 29.22
N ALA A 201 -3.35 -12.10 28.40
CA ALA A 201 -3.92 -10.79 28.73
C ALA A 201 -5.39 -10.73 28.27
N TRP A 202 -6.25 -11.52 28.94
CA TRP A 202 -7.62 -11.77 28.51
C TRP A 202 -8.49 -10.51 28.44
N VAL A 203 -8.36 -9.61 29.42
CA VAL A 203 -9.11 -8.34 29.45
C VAL A 203 -8.74 -7.46 28.25
N SER A 204 -7.45 -7.35 27.92
CA SER A 204 -6.99 -6.62 26.74
C SER A 204 -7.45 -7.25 25.43
N ALA A 205 -7.43 -8.59 25.35
CA ALA A 205 -7.95 -9.31 24.19
C ALA A 205 -9.44 -9.03 23.98
N ALA A 206 -10.24 -9.10 25.05
CA ALA A 206 -11.67 -8.79 24.98
C ALA A 206 -11.92 -7.33 24.60
N GLY A 207 -11.17 -6.38 25.17
CA GLY A 207 -11.28 -4.96 24.82
C GLY A 207 -11.03 -4.69 23.33
N ARG A 208 -10.00 -5.32 22.74
CA ARG A 208 -9.70 -5.21 21.31
C ARG A 208 -10.77 -5.84 20.43
N ALA A 209 -11.31 -6.99 20.84
CA ALA A 209 -12.40 -7.65 20.12
C ALA A 209 -13.69 -6.83 20.16
N ASN A 210 -14.05 -6.23 21.31
CA ASN A 210 -15.19 -5.32 21.42
C ASN A 210 -15.01 -4.09 20.53
N TYR A 211 -13.82 -3.46 20.57
CA TYR A 211 -13.53 -2.31 19.71
C TYR A 211 -13.70 -2.65 18.21
N LEU A 212 -13.26 -3.83 17.78
CA LEU A 212 -13.47 -4.31 16.41
C LEU A 212 -14.97 -4.43 16.07
N LEU A 213 -15.77 -5.04 16.95
CA LEU A 213 -17.21 -5.20 16.73
C LEU A 213 -17.97 -3.86 16.69
N GLU A 214 -17.56 -2.90 17.53
CA GLU A 214 -18.17 -1.57 17.62
C GLU A 214 -17.77 -0.68 16.43
N THR A 215 -16.49 -0.72 16.01
CA THR A 215 -15.94 0.19 15.01
C THR A 215 -16.08 -0.35 13.58
N TYR A 216 -15.98 -1.67 13.41
CA TYR A 216 -15.97 -2.35 12.11
C TYR A 216 -17.03 -3.46 12.03
N PRO A 217 -18.32 -3.12 12.24
CA PRO A 217 -19.39 -4.09 12.07
C PRO A 217 -19.46 -4.59 10.62
N GLN A 218 -19.88 -5.83 10.44
CA GLN A 218 -19.95 -6.52 9.14
C GLN A 218 -18.61 -6.60 8.39
N SER A 219 -17.49 -6.52 9.11
CA SER A 219 -16.19 -6.87 8.55
C SER A 219 -16.05 -8.40 8.40
N ALA A 220 -15.15 -8.83 7.52
CA ALA A 220 -14.82 -10.25 7.33
C ALA A 220 -14.27 -10.93 8.60
N PHE A 221 -13.95 -10.15 9.64
CA PHE A 221 -13.36 -10.58 10.91
C PHE A 221 -14.30 -10.42 12.12
N GLN A 222 -15.55 -10.01 11.90
CA GLN A 222 -16.53 -9.81 12.97
C GLN A 222 -16.67 -11.07 13.85
N TYR A 223 -16.85 -12.24 13.24
CA TYR A 223 -17.05 -13.48 13.99
C TYR A 223 -15.75 -14.04 14.59
N ASP A 224 -14.58 -13.77 14.01
CA ASP A 224 -13.30 -14.04 14.68
C ASP A 224 -13.15 -13.19 15.96
N ALA A 225 -13.69 -11.96 15.97
CA ALA A 225 -13.73 -11.13 17.16
C ALA A 225 -14.68 -11.71 18.22
N VAL A 226 -15.86 -12.20 17.81
CA VAL A 226 -16.77 -12.92 18.73
C VAL A 226 -16.10 -14.18 19.30
N ALA A 227 -15.35 -14.94 18.49
CA ALA A 227 -14.59 -16.09 18.97
C ALA A 227 -13.49 -15.68 19.97
N THR A 228 -12.84 -14.54 19.73
CA THR A 228 -11.88 -13.97 20.69
C THR A 228 -12.54 -13.63 22.02
N LEU A 229 -13.74 -13.05 22.01
CA LEU A 229 -14.52 -12.78 23.22
C LEU A 229 -14.89 -14.07 23.95
N GLY A 230 -15.37 -15.09 23.21
CA GLY A 230 -15.70 -16.40 23.78
C GLY A 230 -14.50 -17.03 24.51
N GLU A 231 -13.32 -17.06 23.86
CA GLU A 231 -12.10 -17.57 24.50
C GLU A 231 -11.68 -16.71 25.70
N ALA A 232 -11.64 -15.39 25.55
CA ALA A 232 -11.20 -14.48 26.61
C ALA A 232 -12.11 -14.56 27.85
N TYR A 233 -13.44 -14.57 27.67
CA TYR A 233 -14.39 -14.68 28.77
C TYR A 233 -14.36 -16.06 29.43
N THR A 234 -14.13 -17.12 28.65
CA THR A 234 -13.92 -18.47 29.20
C THR A 234 -12.70 -18.49 30.13
N ARG A 235 -11.57 -17.89 29.71
CA ARG A 235 -10.35 -17.80 30.51
C ARG A 235 -10.47 -16.90 31.73
N LEU A 236 -11.36 -15.90 31.68
CA LEU A 236 -11.70 -15.02 32.80
C LEU A 236 -12.69 -15.66 33.79
N GLY A 237 -13.29 -16.81 33.46
CA GLY A 237 -14.32 -17.45 34.27
C GLY A 237 -15.71 -16.79 34.16
N ASN A 238 -15.92 -15.88 33.20
CA ASN A 238 -17.22 -15.27 32.96
C ASN A 238 -18.04 -16.15 32.02
N LYS A 239 -18.72 -17.15 32.61
CA LYS A 239 -19.48 -18.15 31.87
C LYS A 239 -20.62 -17.53 31.05
N THR A 240 -21.35 -16.56 31.59
CA THR A 240 -22.48 -15.93 30.91
C THR A 240 -22.06 -15.29 29.59
N LEU A 241 -21.03 -14.44 29.60
CA LEU A 241 -20.56 -13.78 28.37
C LEU A 241 -19.89 -14.74 27.39
N ALA A 242 -19.23 -15.79 27.90
CA ALA A 242 -18.65 -16.83 27.06
C ALA A 242 -19.75 -17.62 26.32
N ASP A 243 -20.81 -18.02 27.03
CA ASP A 243 -21.95 -18.76 26.47
C ASP A 243 -22.75 -17.88 25.48
N ASP A 244 -22.86 -16.58 25.74
CA ASP A 244 -23.49 -15.63 24.81
C ASP A 244 -22.67 -15.46 23.52
N ALA A 245 -21.34 -15.29 23.61
CA ALA A 245 -20.46 -15.23 22.44
C ALA A 245 -20.53 -16.52 21.61
N ARG A 246 -20.58 -17.68 22.29
CA ARG A 246 -20.79 -18.98 21.64
C ARG A 246 -22.12 -19.06 20.91
N ARG A 247 -23.22 -18.63 21.55
CA ARG A 247 -24.57 -18.62 20.96
C ARG A 247 -24.61 -17.76 19.70
N VAL A 248 -23.98 -16.58 19.72
CA VAL A 248 -23.88 -15.71 18.54
C VAL A 248 -23.15 -16.40 17.40
N LEU A 249 -22.06 -17.11 17.67
CA LEU A 249 -21.34 -17.88 16.64
C LEU A 249 -22.16 -19.06 16.12
N GLU A 250 -22.83 -19.81 16.99
CA GLU A 250 -23.66 -20.95 16.57
C GLU A 250 -24.84 -20.51 15.69
N MET A 251 -25.41 -19.32 15.92
CA MET A 251 -26.50 -18.78 15.10
C MET A 251 -26.03 -18.23 13.75
N ASN A 252 -24.85 -17.60 13.69
CA ASN A 252 -24.44 -16.83 12.51
C ASN A 252 -23.31 -17.47 11.70
N GLN A 253 -22.42 -18.24 12.35
CA GLN A 253 -21.32 -18.96 11.71
C GLN A 253 -21.06 -20.32 12.39
N PRO A 254 -21.97 -21.31 12.22
CA PRO A 254 -21.87 -22.61 12.88
C PRO A 254 -20.59 -23.39 12.55
N GLU A 255 -19.99 -23.14 11.39
CA GLU A 255 -18.75 -23.78 10.95
C GLU A 255 -17.48 -23.08 11.46
N HIS A 256 -17.60 -22.06 12.31
CA HIS A 256 -16.42 -21.30 12.77
C HIS A 256 -15.42 -22.22 13.50
N PRO A 257 -14.11 -22.20 13.12
CA PRO A 257 -13.11 -23.14 13.66
C PRO A 257 -12.92 -23.13 15.19
N TRP A 258 -13.30 -22.03 15.86
CA TRP A 258 -13.28 -21.95 17.33
C TRP A 258 -14.29 -22.90 17.99
N LEU A 259 -15.46 -23.11 17.40
CA LEU A 259 -16.48 -24.05 17.92
C LEU A 259 -15.96 -25.51 17.92
N GLN A 260 -15.00 -25.81 17.04
CA GLN A 260 -14.36 -27.12 16.91
C GLN A 260 -13.06 -27.24 17.73
N GLY A 261 -12.66 -26.19 18.46
CA GLY A 261 -11.41 -26.16 19.23
C GLY A 261 -10.13 -26.01 18.39
N ASN A 262 -10.25 -25.67 17.10
CA ASN A 262 -9.13 -25.61 16.14
C ASN A 262 -8.66 -24.17 15.83
N TRP A 263 -8.89 -23.24 16.76
CA TRP A 263 -8.58 -21.81 16.62
C TRP A 263 -8.31 -21.18 18.00
N PRO A 264 -7.36 -20.23 18.13
CA PRO A 264 -6.52 -19.64 17.08
C PRO A 264 -5.36 -20.55 16.61
N LYS A 265 -4.92 -20.37 15.36
CA LYS A 265 -3.84 -21.16 14.73
C LYS A 265 -2.48 -20.48 14.88
N TYR A 266 -1.90 -20.53 16.08
CA TYR A 266 -0.60 -19.91 16.31
C TYR A 266 0.56 -20.64 15.61
N PRO A 267 1.48 -19.92 14.95
CA PRO A 267 2.68 -20.54 14.39
C PRO A 267 3.60 -21.07 15.51
N TRP A 268 4.21 -22.22 15.24
CA TRP A 268 5.18 -22.88 16.12
C TRP A 268 6.33 -21.94 16.53
N MET A 269 6.79 -22.08 17.77
CA MET A 269 7.70 -21.11 18.40
C MET A 269 9.05 -20.96 17.68
N VAL A 270 9.67 -22.05 17.24
CA VAL A 270 11.00 -21.99 16.58
C VAL A 270 10.93 -21.45 15.14
N ARG A 271 9.73 -21.27 14.57
CA ARG A 271 9.56 -20.51 13.32
C ARG A 271 10.01 -19.06 13.44
N LYS A 272 9.85 -18.48 14.64
CA LYS A 272 10.23 -17.09 14.92
C LYS A 272 11.75 -16.87 14.88
N LEU A 273 12.53 -17.95 14.94
CA LEU A 273 14.00 -17.89 14.86
C LEU A 273 14.49 -17.75 13.40
N ASN A 274 13.63 -18.02 12.41
CA ASN A 274 13.98 -17.85 11.00
C ASN A 274 13.53 -16.47 10.50
N PRO A 275 14.45 -15.52 10.24
CA PRO A 275 14.12 -14.18 9.77
C PRO A 275 13.51 -14.17 8.36
N PHE A 276 13.57 -15.28 7.62
CA PHE A 276 12.99 -15.43 6.28
C PHE A 276 11.64 -16.16 6.28
N ALA A 277 11.15 -16.61 7.44
CA ALA A 277 9.85 -17.25 7.51
C ALA A 277 8.72 -16.21 7.34
N GLY A 278 8.09 -16.19 6.15
CA GLY A 278 6.97 -15.29 5.85
C GLY A 278 5.80 -15.39 6.84
N GLU A 279 4.95 -14.37 6.88
CA GLU A 279 3.94 -14.24 7.92
C GLU A 279 2.76 -15.21 7.75
N LYS A 280 2.17 -15.64 8.87
CA LYS A 280 0.94 -16.44 8.90
C LYS A 280 -0.06 -15.74 9.82
N SER A 281 -1.28 -15.53 9.32
CA SER A 281 -2.39 -15.05 10.16
C SER A 281 -2.74 -16.11 11.21
N ALA A 282 -2.96 -15.66 12.44
CA ALA A 282 -3.39 -16.54 13.52
C ALA A 282 -4.89 -16.91 13.41
N SER A 283 -5.70 -16.13 12.68
CA SER A 283 -7.11 -16.44 12.45
C SER A 283 -7.32 -17.47 11.33
N THR A 284 -6.64 -17.30 10.18
CA THR A 284 -6.80 -18.22 9.04
C THR A 284 -5.76 -19.35 8.97
N GLY A 285 -4.55 -19.13 9.51
CA GLY A 285 -3.40 -19.98 9.28
C GLY A 285 -2.77 -19.86 7.88
N GLN A 286 -3.33 -19.01 7.01
CA GLN A 286 -2.83 -18.76 5.66
C GLN A 286 -1.64 -17.79 5.68
N ARG A 287 -0.84 -17.81 4.60
CA ARG A 287 0.18 -16.79 4.36
C ARG A 287 -0.51 -15.52 3.84
N ASN A 288 -0.26 -14.38 4.48
CA ASN A 288 -1.03 -13.14 4.34
C ASN A 288 -0.89 -12.42 2.97
N ALA A 289 -0.35 -13.09 1.94
CA ALA A 289 -0.29 -12.55 0.58
C ALA A 289 -1.64 -12.63 -0.16
N THR A 290 -2.51 -13.56 0.22
CA THR A 290 -3.82 -13.79 -0.41
C THR A 290 -4.92 -13.68 0.64
N MET A 291 -5.52 -12.49 0.79
CA MET A 291 -6.79 -12.30 1.47
C MET A 291 -7.91 -12.88 0.60
N ASN A 292 -8.00 -14.20 0.51
CA ASN A 292 -9.07 -14.89 -0.21
C ASN A 292 -9.98 -15.55 0.82
N ARG A 293 -10.79 -14.74 1.49
CA ARG A 293 -11.98 -15.21 2.22
C ARG A 293 -13.18 -14.90 1.32
N LYS A 294 -13.82 -15.97 0.84
CA LYS A 294 -15.13 -15.89 0.19
C LYS A 294 -16.22 -15.85 1.25
#